data_AF-A0A1Y6D4C4-F1
#
_entry.id   AF-A0A1Y6D4C4-F1
#
_cell.length_a   1.000
_cell.length_b   1.000
_cell.length_c   1.000
_cell.angle_alpha   90.00
_cell.angle_beta   90.00
_cell.angle_gamma   90.00
#
_symmetry.space_group_name_H-M   'P 1'
#
loop_
_entity.id
_entity.type
_entity.pdbx_description
1 polymer ?
#
loop_
_entity_poly.entity_id
_entity_poly.type
_entity_poly.pdbx_seq_one_letter_code
_entity_poly.pdbx_strand_id
1 'polypeptide(L)'
;MNTPHAPFDPKSEPDCPLTLHDAVARTLDHLSEREARIIAHLPETGLEELNRYGLGADIRKRFALWRGNRGLMAACGALNPEDASLEIIRAVWERLRAG
;
A
#
# COMPACT_ATOMS: atom_id res chain seq x y z
N MET A 1 1.40 -9.14 -35.63
CA MET A 1 0.46 -9.97 -34.87
C MET A 1 0.13 -9.20 -33.60
N ASN A 2 -1.05 -8.58 -33.54
CA ASN A 2 -1.48 -7.76 -32.41
C ASN A 2 -2.12 -8.69 -31.36
N THR A 3 -1.53 -8.74 -30.17
CA THR A 3 -2.08 -9.47 -29.03
C THR A 3 -3.40 -8.82 -28.61
N PRO A 4 -4.51 -9.56 -28.47
CA PRO A 4 -5.75 -8.98 -27.99
C PRO A 4 -5.59 -8.55 -26.53
N HIS A 5 -5.81 -7.25 -26.28
CA HIS A 5 -5.99 -6.70 -24.94
C HIS A 5 -7.22 -7.38 -24.34
N ALA A 6 -7.00 -8.26 -23.36
CA ALA A 6 -8.08 -8.94 -22.67
C ALA A 6 -9.03 -7.90 -22.01
N PRO A 7 -10.34 -8.19 -21.94
CA PRO A 7 -11.28 -7.31 -21.26
C PRO A 7 -10.90 -7.20 -19.78
N PHE A 8 -10.93 -5.97 -19.23
CA PHE A 8 -10.77 -5.70 -17.81
C PHE A 8 -11.91 -6.38 -17.03
N ASP A 9 -11.63 -7.55 -16.45
CA ASP A 9 -12.50 -8.15 -15.44
C ASP A 9 -12.33 -7.36 -14.11
N PRO A 10 -13.39 -6.74 -13.56
CA PRO A 10 -13.35 -6.02 -12.27
C PRO A 10 -13.39 -6.99 -11.08
N LYS A 11 -12.96 -8.25 -11.26
CA LYS A 11 -12.75 -9.14 -10.13
C LYS A 11 -11.45 -8.71 -9.48
N SER A 12 -11.58 -8.08 -8.31
CA SER A 12 -10.54 -7.99 -7.29
C SER A 12 -9.65 -9.22 -7.41
N GLU A 13 -8.38 -9.03 -7.73
CA GLU A 13 -7.42 -10.12 -7.62
C GLU A 13 -7.64 -10.69 -6.20
N PRO A 14 -7.95 -11.99 -6.05
CA PRO A 14 -8.48 -12.53 -4.78
C PRO A 14 -7.53 -12.35 -3.59
N ASP A 15 -6.32 -11.84 -3.83
CA ASP A 15 -5.27 -11.55 -2.87
C ASP A 15 -5.05 -10.05 -2.59
N CYS A 16 -5.82 -9.14 -3.18
CA CYS A 16 -5.67 -7.72 -2.92
C CYS A 16 -6.50 -7.29 -1.69
N PRO A 17 -5.89 -6.60 -0.70
CA PRO A 17 -6.64 -6.09 0.44
C PRO A 17 -7.67 -5.07 -0.05
N LEU A 18 -8.85 -5.11 0.55
CA LEU A 18 -9.96 -4.17 0.27
C LEU A 18 -10.16 -3.14 1.38
N THR A 19 -9.48 -3.32 2.52
CA THR A 19 -9.58 -2.43 3.68
C THR A 19 -8.21 -1.92 4.08
N LEU A 20 -8.16 -0.73 4.68
CA LEU A 20 -6.93 -0.16 5.23
C LEU A 20 -6.31 -1.11 6.27
N HIS A 21 -7.12 -1.71 7.14
CA HIS A 21 -6.64 -2.63 8.17
C HIS A 21 -5.94 -3.87 7.57
N ASP A 22 -6.52 -4.52 6.57
CA ASP A 22 -5.91 -5.67 5.89
C ASP A 22 -4.64 -5.27 5.13
N ALA A 23 -4.65 -4.12 4.47
CA ALA A 23 -3.46 -3.59 3.80
C ALA A 23 -2.30 -3.32 4.79
N VAL A 24 -2.61 -2.74 5.96
CA VAL A 24 -1.63 -2.50 7.03
C VAL A 24 -1.08 -3.82 7.56
N ALA A 25 -1.95 -4.79 7.88
CA ALA A 25 -1.53 -6.09 8.38
C ALA A 25 -0.61 -6.83 7.38
N ARG A 26 -0.98 -6.88 6.10
CA ARG A 26 -0.17 -7.49 5.03
C ARG A 26 1.14 -6.74 4.77
N THR A 27 1.17 -5.44 5.02
CA THR A 27 2.40 -4.66 4.93
C THR A 27 3.32 -4.99 6.09
N LEU A 28 2.80 -5.05 7.31
CA LEU A 28 3.56 -5.42 8.51
C LEU A 28 4.13 -6.83 8.43
N ASP A 29 3.34 -7.80 7.97
CA ASP A 29 3.77 -9.20 7.77
C ASP A 29 4.91 -9.32 6.75
N HIS A 30 4.97 -8.39 5.79
CA HIS A 30 6.03 -8.35 4.78
C HIS A 30 7.31 -7.67 5.26
N LEU A 31 7.23 -6.78 6.25
CA LEU A 31 8.38 -6.05 6.75
C LEU A 31 9.21 -6.96 7.67
N SER A 32 10.52 -7.01 7.42
CA SER A 32 11.46 -7.60 8.37
C SER A 32 11.46 -6.79 9.66
N GLU A 33 11.78 -7.39 10.81
CA GLU A 33 11.88 -6.66 12.08
C GLU A 33 12.81 -5.44 12.00
N ARG A 34 13.89 -5.55 11.22
CA ARG A 34 14.83 -4.45 10.97
C ARG A 34 14.16 -3.29 10.23
N GLU A 35 13.39 -3.59 9.18
CA GLU A 35 12.69 -2.59 8.38
C GLU A 35 11.58 -1.93 9.20
N ALA A 36 10.82 -2.72 9.95
CA ALA A 36 9.82 -2.24 10.90
C ALA A 36 10.43 -1.28 11.93
N ARG A 37 11.57 -1.64 12.54
CA ARG A 37 12.28 -0.75 13.47
C ARG A 37 12.75 0.54 12.80
N ILE A 38 13.31 0.48 11.60
CA ILE A 38 13.73 1.68 10.85
C ILE A 38 12.54 2.60 10.61
N ILE A 39 11.42 2.04 10.13
CA ILE A 39 10.20 2.79 9.84
C ILE A 39 9.67 3.44 11.12
N ALA A 40 9.58 2.70 12.24
CA ALA A 40 9.10 3.24 13.51
C ALA A 40 9.88 4.46 14.02
N HIS A 41 11.17 4.58 13.68
CA HIS A 41 12.04 5.69 14.08
C HIS A 41 12.10 6.82 13.05
N LEU A 42 11.49 6.66 11.86
CA LEU A 42 11.43 7.74 10.88
C LEU A 42 10.55 8.88 11.41
N PRO A 43 10.97 10.14 11.18
CA PRO A 43 10.07 11.28 11.35
C PRO A 43 8.95 11.22 10.31
N GLU A 44 7.82 11.86 10.59
CA GLU A 44 6.68 11.92 9.67
C GLU A 44 7.07 12.47 8.28
N THR A 45 7.99 13.43 8.24
CA THR A 45 8.55 13.98 6.99
C THR A 45 9.29 12.94 6.15
N GLY A 46 9.81 11.87 6.77
CA GLY A 46 10.45 10.75 6.07
C GLY A 46 9.45 9.77 5.44
N LEU A 47 8.16 9.83 5.82
CA LEU A 47 7.12 8.98 5.25
C LEU A 47 6.82 9.34 3.80
N GLU A 48 6.95 10.61 3.42
CA GLU A 48 6.77 11.04 2.03
C GLU A 48 7.87 10.47 1.10
N GLU A 49 9.11 10.41 1.59
CA GLU A 49 10.21 9.77 0.86
C GLU A 49 10.02 8.26 0.76
N LEU A 50 9.60 7.62 1.85
CA LEU A 50 9.26 6.20 1.90
C LEU A 50 8.03 5.86 1.03
N ASN A 51 7.11 6.81 0.85
CA ASN A 51 5.98 6.66 -0.06
C ASN A 51 6.42 6.77 -1.52
N ARG A 52 7.32 7.71 -1.82
CA ARG A 52 7.80 7.92 -3.19
C ARG A 52 8.65 6.75 -3.68
N TYR A 53 9.49 6.19 -2.81
CA TYR A 53 10.43 5.12 -3.14
C TYR A 53 10.40 3.98 -2.11
N GLY A 54 10.79 2.77 -2.53
CA GLY A 54 10.83 1.62 -1.62
C GLY A 54 9.42 1.13 -1.28
N LEU A 55 9.00 1.30 -0.03
CA LEU A 55 7.78 0.68 0.50
C LEU A 55 6.51 1.16 -0.21
N GLY A 56 6.37 2.46 -0.50
CA GLY A 56 5.19 2.94 -1.22
C GLY A 56 5.10 2.42 -2.65
N ALA A 57 6.23 2.28 -3.34
CA ALA A 57 6.27 1.66 -4.67
C ALA A 57 5.89 0.17 -4.61
N ASP A 58 6.36 -0.54 -3.59
CA ASP A 58 6.01 -1.94 -3.33
C ASP A 58 4.50 -2.11 -3.05
N ILE A 59 3.94 -1.31 -2.14
CA ILE A 59 2.51 -1.28 -1.81
C ILE A 59 1.66 -1.07 -3.06
N ARG A 60 1.99 -0.04 -3.86
CA ARG A 60 1.26 0.27 -5.10
C ARG A 60 1.27 -0.89 -6.10
N LYS A 61 2.38 -1.63 -6.16
CA LYS A 61 2.53 -2.81 -7.02
C LYS A 61 1.76 -4.02 -6.47
N ARG A 62 1.93 -4.35 -5.19
CA ARG A 62 1.36 -5.54 -4.55
C ARG A 62 -0.15 -5.47 -4.39
N PHE A 63 -0.68 -4.29 -4.06
CA PHE A 63 -2.13 -4.11 -3.89
C PHE A 63 -2.84 -3.67 -5.16
N ALA A 64 -2.15 -3.76 -6.30
CA ALA A 64 -2.69 -3.48 -7.62
C ALA A 64 -3.35 -2.08 -7.71
N LEU A 65 -2.82 -1.09 -6.99
CA LEU A 65 -3.41 0.26 -6.92
C LEU A 65 -3.44 0.91 -8.31
N TRP A 66 -2.38 0.75 -9.10
CA TRP A 66 -2.33 1.20 -10.50
C TRP A 66 -3.27 0.43 -11.44
N ARG A 67 -3.66 -0.80 -11.09
CA ARG A 67 -4.59 -1.62 -11.88
C ARG A 67 -6.05 -1.39 -11.52
N GLY A 68 -6.33 -0.50 -10.58
CA GLY A 68 -7.69 -0.06 -10.26
C GLY A 68 -8.34 -0.75 -9.07
N ASN A 69 -7.57 -1.11 -8.03
CA ASN A 69 -8.12 -1.53 -6.73
C ASN A 69 -8.85 -0.35 -6.04
N ARG A 70 -10.05 -0.02 -6.55
CA ARG A 70 -10.89 1.09 -6.08
C ARG A 70 -11.43 0.84 -4.67
N GLY A 71 -11.60 -0.43 -4.27
CA GLY A 71 -12.03 -0.78 -2.92
C GLY A 71 -11.04 -0.29 -1.88
N LEU A 72 -9.75 -0.59 -2.07
CA LEU A 72 -8.70 -0.11 -1.18
C LEU A 72 -8.51 1.40 -1.25
N MET A 73 -8.53 1.99 -2.45
CA MET A 73 -8.42 3.45 -2.59
C MET A 73 -9.55 4.18 -1.85
N ALA A 74 -10.79 3.68 -1.94
CA ALA A 74 -11.92 4.21 -1.20
C ALA A 74 -11.77 4.00 0.32
N ALA A 75 -11.28 2.83 0.75
CA ALA A 75 -11.01 2.57 2.16
C ALA A 75 -9.91 3.48 2.74
N CYS A 76 -8.94 3.89 1.91
CA CYS A 76 -7.92 4.89 2.26
C CYS A 76 -8.41 6.34 2.11
N GLY A 77 -9.61 6.58 1.57
CA GLY A 77 -10.08 7.94 1.25
C GLY A 77 -9.24 8.67 0.18
N ALA A 78 -8.52 7.91 -0.64
CA ALA A 78 -7.53 8.42 -1.57
C ALA A 78 -8.07 8.53 -3.01
N LEU A 79 -7.66 9.59 -3.71
CA LEU A 79 -8.05 9.83 -5.10
C LEU A 79 -7.06 9.23 -6.11
N ASN A 80 -5.85 8.92 -5.67
CA ASN A 80 -4.81 8.34 -6.51
C ASN A 80 -4.01 7.25 -5.75
N PRO A 81 -3.26 6.40 -6.47
CA PRO A 81 -2.45 5.35 -5.87
C PRO A 81 -1.36 5.83 -4.90
N GLU A 82 -0.80 7.02 -5.10
CA GLU A 82 0.26 7.58 -4.24
C GLU A 82 -0.29 8.02 -2.88
N ASP A 83 -1.46 8.65 -2.86
CA ASP A 83 -2.18 9.02 -1.65
C ASP A 83 -2.62 7.76 -0.89
N ALA A 84 -3.13 6.76 -1.62
CA ALA A 84 -3.58 5.50 -1.02
C ALA A 84 -2.42 4.76 -0.34
N SER A 85 -1.24 4.71 -0.96
CA SER A 85 -0.07 4.11 -0.34
C SER A 85 0.48 4.94 0.82
N LEU A 86 0.40 6.27 0.76
CA LEU A 86 0.84 7.12 1.86
C LEU A 86 -0.01 6.87 3.12
N GLU A 87 -1.33 6.77 2.97
CA GLU A 87 -2.24 6.48 4.08
C GLU A 87 -1.97 5.10 4.70
N ILE A 88 -1.66 4.08 3.88
CA ILE A 88 -1.25 2.77 4.37
C ILE A 88 0.07 2.86 5.14
N ILE A 89 1.06 3.58 4.62
CA ILE A 89 2.37 3.77 5.28
C ILE A 89 2.21 4.49 6.62
N ARG A 90 1.40 5.56 6.67
CA ARG A 90 1.08 6.29 7.90
C ARG A 90 0.46 5.37 8.94
N ALA A 91 -0.52 4.57 8.55
CA ALA A 91 -1.16 3.62 9.45
C ALA A 91 -0.21 2.51 9.93
N VAL A 92 0.69 2.01 9.08
CA VAL A 92 1.77 1.08 9.46
C VAL A 92 2.71 1.73 10.47
N TRP A 93 3.14 2.96 10.22
CA TRP A 93 4.04 3.72 11.09
C TRP A 93 3.44 3.96 12.47
N GLU A 94 2.19 4.41 12.55
CA GLU A 94 1.44 4.55 13.80
C GLU A 94 1.36 3.22 14.56
N ARG A 95 1.05 2.12 13.84
CA ARG A 95 0.96 0.78 14.45
C ARG A 95 2.27 0.33 15.06
N LEU A 96 3.40 0.63 14.40
CA LEU A 96 4.74 0.26 14.86
C LEU A 96 5.19 1.07 16.08
N ARG A 97 4.67 2.28 16.26
CA ARG A 97 4.99 3.17 17.40
C ARG A 97 4.07 2.96 18.60
N ALA A 98 2.89 2.39 18.39
CA ALA A 98 1.92 2.09 19.43
C ALA A 98 2.19 0.76 20.17
N GLY A 99 3.15 -0.05 19.71
CA GLY A 99 3.60 -1.28 20.35
C GLY A 99 4.94 -1.12 21.04
#